data_AF-A0A9P0CHQ4-F1
#
_entry.id   AF-A0A9P0CHQ4-F1
#
_cell.length_a   1.000
_cell.length_b   1.000
_cell.length_c   1.000
_cell.angle_alpha   90.00
_cell.angle_beta   90.00
_cell.angle_gamma   90.00
#
_symmetry.space_group_name_H-M   'P 1'
#
loop_
_entity.id
_entity.type
_entity.pdbx_description
1 polymer ?
#
loop_
_entity_poly.entity_id
_entity_poly.type
_entity_poly.pdbx_seq_one_letter_code
_entity_poly.pdbx_strand_id
1 'polypeptide(L)'
;MADRVLRLYAGTEKPTSSLTDMAEFITKVYTPMWFNIKLNFSSTSGSFQVFKTIELSRYLRDDSRSIVDTVIKRNAYFIHPENILLCMLTDTREWVRELSLQRILKARENSRETVEVRHFVVPKINFNTTDYFELIYWNECDVTPPPVLRDFTDDTLKNLINETEIPDFDFRSSLAILNPWRDAKN
;
A
#
# COMPACT_ATOMS: atom_id res chain seq x y z
N MET A 1 -22.01 5.77 2.97
CA MET A 1 -22.10 5.13 4.31
C MET A 1 -21.55 6.06 5.39
N ALA A 2 -20.28 6.46 5.34
CA ALA A 2 -19.65 7.35 6.34
C ALA A 2 -20.44 8.64 6.63
N ASP A 3 -20.88 9.36 5.60
CA ASP A 3 -21.68 10.59 5.73
C ASP A 3 -23.03 10.38 6.46
N ARG A 4 -23.65 9.19 6.34
CA ARG A 4 -24.88 8.88 7.08
C ARG A 4 -24.60 8.70 8.58
N VAL A 5 -23.48 8.07 8.93
CA VAL A 5 -23.07 7.85 10.33
C VAL A 5 -22.71 9.18 10.98
N LEU A 6 -21.97 10.04 10.30
CA LEU A 6 -21.60 11.36 10.81
C LEU A 6 -22.83 12.26 11.01
N ARG A 7 -23.78 12.26 10.08
CA ARG A 7 -25.05 12.98 10.25
C ARG A 7 -25.87 12.46 11.43
N LEU A 8 -25.92 11.14 11.62
CA LEU A 8 -26.59 10.53 12.76
C LEU A 8 -25.92 10.94 14.09
N TYR A 9 -24.59 10.91 14.15
CA TYR A 9 -23.82 11.36 15.31
C TYR A 9 -24.10 12.83 15.65
N ALA A 10 -24.03 13.73 14.67
CA ALA A 10 -24.29 15.16 14.86
C ALA A 10 -25.74 15.49 15.26
N GLY A 11 -26.70 14.67 14.83
CA GLY A 11 -28.12 14.85 15.15
C GLY A 11 -28.57 14.19 16.46
N THR A 12 -27.70 13.46 17.17
CA THR A 12 -28.04 12.75 18.41
C THR A 12 -27.55 13.54 19.62
N GLU A 13 -28.44 13.98 20.51
CA GLU A 13 -28.09 14.80 21.69
C GLU A 13 -27.15 14.06 22.66
N LYS A 14 -27.32 12.74 22.83
CA LYS A 14 -26.48 11.88 23.66
C LYS A 14 -26.09 10.61 22.87
N PRO A 15 -25.02 10.66 22.06
CA PRO A 15 -24.62 9.54 21.24
C PRO A 15 -24.17 8.35 22.10
N THR A 16 -24.47 7.14 21.63
CA THR A 16 -23.98 5.91 22.27
C THR A 16 -22.47 5.77 22.08
N SER A 17 -21.80 5.03 22.96
CA SER A 17 -20.35 4.78 22.84
C SER A 17 -19.98 4.20 21.47
N SER A 18 -20.76 3.24 20.96
CA SER A 18 -20.52 2.66 19.63
C SER A 18 -20.67 3.68 18.50
N LEU A 19 -21.63 4.60 18.57
CA LEU A 19 -21.81 5.64 17.56
C LEU A 19 -20.65 6.64 17.58
N THR A 20 -20.17 6.99 18.77
CA THR A 20 -18.97 7.81 18.97
C THR A 20 -17.73 7.12 18.41
N ASP A 21 -17.51 5.85 18.75
CA ASP A 21 -16.36 5.05 18.26
C ASP A 21 -16.34 5.00 16.72
N MET A 22 -17.50 4.82 16.08
CA MET A 22 -17.61 4.85 14.61
C MET A 22 -17.33 6.23 14.02
N ALA A 23 -17.87 7.30 14.60
CA ALA A 23 -17.62 8.66 14.14
C ALA A 23 -16.14 9.04 14.28
N GLU A 24 -15.51 8.65 15.39
CA GLU A 24 -14.07 8.79 15.60
C GLU A 24 -13.26 8.01 14.56
N PHE A 25 -13.60 6.74 14.29
CA PHE A 25 -12.93 5.96 13.27
C PHE A 25 -13.05 6.59 11.88
N ILE A 26 -14.24 7.10 11.53
CA ILE A 26 -14.46 7.78 10.26
C ILE A 26 -13.58 9.02 10.14
N THR A 27 -13.49 9.82 11.20
CA THR A 27 -12.77 11.10 11.19
C THR A 27 -11.25 10.92 11.30
N LYS A 28 -10.78 9.98 12.12
CA LYS A 28 -9.35 9.76 12.40
C LYS A 28 -8.67 8.82 11.39
N VAL A 29 -9.39 7.85 10.82
CA VAL A 29 -8.80 6.83 9.93
C VAL A 29 -9.37 6.93 8.52
N TYR A 30 -10.68 6.73 8.35
CA TYR A 30 -11.28 6.58 7.03
C TYR A 30 -11.12 7.84 6.16
N THR A 31 -11.42 9.01 6.72
CA THR A 31 -11.41 10.28 5.98
C THR A 31 -9.99 10.66 5.56
N PRO A 32 -8.98 10.71 6.44
CA PRO A 32 -7.60 10.98 6.03
C PRO A 32 -7.07 9.98 5.00
N MET A 33 -7.37 8.68 5.17
CA MET A 33 -6.94 7.66 4.20
C MET A 33 -7.62 7.83 2.84
N TRP A 34 -8.91 8.16 2.81
CA TRP A 34 -9.62 8.42 1.56
C TRP A 34 -8.97 9.57 0.78
N PHE A 35 -8.64 10.68 1.45
CA PHE A 35 -7.93 11.79 0.82
C PHE A 35 -6.52 11.37 0.37
N ASN A 36 -5.78 10.66 1.22
CA ASN A 36 -4.42 10.23 0.90
C ASN A 36 -4.39 9.33 -0.36
N ILE A 37 -5.31 8.37 -0.48
CA ILE A 37 -5.44 7.51 -1.66
C ILE A 37 -5.79 8.33 -2.90
N LYS A 38 -6.67 9.34 -2.77
CA LYS A 38 -7.07 10.18 -3.89
C LYS A 38 -5.95 11.09 -4.40
N LEU A 39 -5.10 11.56 -3.50
CA LEU A 39 -3.95 12.40 -3.86
C LEU A 39 -2.77 11.56 -4.37
N ASN A 40 -2.59 10.35 -3.85
CA ASN A 40 -1.45 9.49 -4.13
C ASN A 40 -1.88 8.15 -4.74
N PHE A 41 -2.63 8.16 -5.85
CA PHE A 41 -3.24 6.95 -6.41
C PHE A 41 -2.25 6.04 -7.18
N SER A 42 -0.95 6.36 -7.19
CA SER A 42 0.07 5.53 -7.83
C SER A 42 0.15 4.16 -7.16
N SER A 43 0.37 3.10 -7.95
CA SER A 43 0.67 1.76 -7.44
C SER A 43 1.92 1.74 -6.57
N THR A 44 2.86 2.68 -6.76
CA THR A 44 4.06 2.84 -5.93
C THR A 44 3.75 3.39 -4.54
N SER A 45 2.53 3.85 -4.26
CA SER A 45 2.14 4.34 -2.92
C SER A 45 1.31 3.32 -2.13
N GLY A 46 0.93 2.19 -2.73
CA GLY A 46 -0.05 1.27 -2.16
C GLY A 46 0.39 0.68 -0.81
N SER A 47 1.61 0.15 -0.70
CA SER A 47 2.11 -0.43 0.56
C SER A 47 2.21 0.61 1.69
N PHE A 48 2.66 1.82 1.36
CA PHE A 48 2.73 2.93 2.29
C PHE A 48 1.34 3.34 2.80
N GLN A 49 0.32 3.35 1.93
CA GLN A 49 -1.06 3.65 2.33
C GLN A 49 -1.62 2.59 3.29
N VAL A 50 -1.29 1.32 3.08
CA VAL A 50 -1.70 0.26 4.02
C VAL A 50 -1.00 0.44 5.37
N PHE A 51 0.30 0.73 5.37
CA PHE A 51 1.04 1.09 6.58
C PHE A 51 0.41 2.28 7.31
N LYS A 52 0.06 3.35 6.59
CA LYS A 52 -0.61 4.54 7.16
C LYS A 52 -1.98 4.20 7.76
N THR A 53 -2.71 3.28 7.14
CA THR A 53 -3.98 2.80 7.72
C THR A 53 -3.74 2.10 9.05
N ILE A 54 -2.74 1.22 9.13
CA ILE A 54 -2.34 0.52 10.36
C ILE A 54 -1.89 1.53 11.43
N GLU A 55 -1.07 2.50 11.05
CA GLU A 55 -0.59 3.55 11.95
C GLU A 55 -1.76 4.34 12.55
N LEU A 56 -2.70 4.78 11.70
CA LEU A 56 -3.88 5.52 12.14
C LEU A 56 -4.85 4.66 12.95
N SER A 57 -4.90 3.34 12.79
CA SER A 57 -5.78 2.48 13.58
C SER A 57 -5.21 2.12 14.95
N ARG A 58 -3.94 2.45 15.27
CA ARG A 58 -3.29 2.11 16.55
C ARG A 58 -3.91 2.77 17.78
N TYR A 59 -4.67 3.86 17.64
CA TYR A 59 -5.35 4.45 18.80
C TYR A 59 -6.54 3.62 19.29
N LEU A 60 -7.07 2.72 18.44
CA LEU A 60 -8.23 1.90 18.79
C LEU A 60 -7.91 0.97 19.95
N ARG A 61 -8.90 0.71 20.80
CA ARG A 61 -8.85 -0.37 21.79
C ARG A 61 -8.69 -1.74 21.10
N ASP A 62 -8.16 -2.72 21.82
CA ASP A 62 -7.81 -4.04 21.27
C ASP A 62 -9.00 -4.78 20.64
N ASP A 63 -10.20 -4.64 21.22
CA ASP A 63 -11.45 -5.20 20.69
C ASP A 63 -11.74 -4.69 19.27
N SER A 64 -11.80 -3.37 19.10
CA SER A 64 -12.05 -2.72 17.80
C SER A 64 -10.87 -2.87 16.84
N ARG A 65 -9.64 -2.79 17.36
CA ARG A 65 -8.41 -2.93 16.57
C ARG A 65 -8.33 -4.32 15.95
N SER A 66 -8.68 -5.37 16.68
CA SER A 66 -8.66 -6.75 16.17
C SER A 66 -9.57 -6.93 14.95
N ILE A 67 -10.72 -6.24 14.92
CA ILE A 67 -11.65 -6.25 13.79
C ILE A 67 -11.02 -5.54 12.59
N VAL A 68 -10.46 -4.34 12.80
CA VAL A 68 -9.81 -3.56 11.74
C VAL A 68 -8.61 -4.31 11.18
N ASP A 69 -7.74 -4.86 12.02
CA ASP A 69 -6.58 -5.65 11.63
C ASP A 69 -7.00 -6.90 10.83
N THR A 70 -8.11 -7.52 11.20
CA THR A 70 -8.68 -8.66 10.43
C THR A 70 -9.12 -8.22 9.04
N VAL A 71 -9.76 -7.04 8.92
CA VAL A 71 -10.15 -6.48 7.61
C VAL A 71 -8.91 -6.13 6.78
N ILE A 72 -7.89 -5.53 7.39
CA ILE A 72 -6.61 -5.22 6.72
C ILE A 72 -5.95 -6.52 6.24
N LYS A 73 -5.82 -7.54 7.09
CA LYS A 73 -5.26 -8.86 6.72
C LYS A 73 -5.93 -9.47 5.50
N ARG A 74 -7.26 -9.40 5.42
CA ARG A 74 -8.02 -9.96 4.29
C ARG A 74 -7.83 -9.20 2.98
N ASN A 75 -7.37 -7.95 3.03
CA ASN A 75 -7.25 -7.05 1.87
C ASN A 75 -5.79 -6.59 1.62
N ALA A 76 -4.80 -7.21 2.27
CA ALA A 76 -3.41 -6.77 2.28
C ALA A 76 -2.62 -7.13 1.01
N TYR A 77 -3.25 -7.12 -0.16
CA TYR A 77 -2.59 -7.42 -1.44
C TYR A 77 -1.51 -6.41 -1.80
N PHE A 78 -1.66 -5.14 -1.37
CA PHE A 78 -0.61 -4.13 -1.52
C PHE A 78 0.59 -4.35 -0.60
N ILE A 79 0.54 -5.32 0.33
CA ILE A 79 1.66 -5.67 1.22
C ILE A 79 2.51 -6.80 0.62
N HIS A 80 2.19 -7.28 -0.60
CA HIS A 80 3.05 -8.25 -1.28
C HIS A 80 4.50 -7.73 -1.42
N PRO A 81 5.51 -8.62 -1.33
CA PRO A 81 6.92 -8.22 -1.41
C PRO A 81 7.22 -7.33 -2.63
N GLU A 82 6.71 -7.69 -3.81
CA GLU A 82 6.89 -6.90 -5.03
C GLU A 82 6.28 -5.49 -4.95
N ASN A 83 5.12 -5.34 -4.31
CA ASN A 83 4.47 -4.03 -4.14
C ASN A 83 5.23 -3.17 -3.13
N ILE A 84 5.76 -3.77 -2.05
CA ILE A 84 6.61 -3.08 -1.10
C ILE A 84 7.90 -2.61 -1.78
N LEU A 85 8.53 -3.45 -2.62
CA LEU A 85 9.73 -3.07 -3.38
C LEU A 85 9.44 -1.89 -4.32
N LEU A 86 8.31 -1.89 -5.02
CA LEU A 86 7.90 -0.74 -5.85
C LEU A 86 7.73 0.53 -5.02
N CYS A 87 7.15 0.41 -3.83
CA CYS A 87 7.01 1.54 -2.93
C CYS A 87 8.37 2.07 -2.43
N MET A 88 9.27 1.15 -2.07
CA MET A 88 10.63 1.47 -1.64
C MET A 88 11.46 2.13 -2.73
N LEU A 89 11.24 1.82 -4.00
CA LEU A 89 11.91 2.48 -5.11
C LEU A 89 11.61 3.98 -5.12
N THR A 90 10.36 4.38 -4.86
CA THR A 90 9.97 5.81 -4.85
C THR A 90 10.12 6.49 -3.48
N ASP A 91 10.80 5.85 -2.52
CA ASP A 91 10.99 6.43 -1.18
C ASP A 91 11.90 7.66 -1.26
N THR A 92 11.64 8.67 -0.43
CA THR A 92 12.48 9.88 -0.36
C THR A 92 13.87 9.58 0.20
N ARG A 93 14.00 8.52 1.01
CA ARG A 93 15.25 8.09 1.64
C ARG A 93 16.08 7.25 0.67
N GLU A 94 17.26 7.74 0.32
CA GLU A 94 18.18 7.10 -0.64
C GLU A 94 18.52 5.66 -0.27
N TRP A 95 18.87 5.39 0.99
CA TRP A 95 19.23 4.05 1.45
C TRP A 95 18.06 3.04 1.34
N VAL A 96 16.81 3.50 1.39
CA VAL A 96 15.63 2.64 1.20
C VAL A 96 15.46 2.27 -0.27
N ARG A 97 15.69 3.24 -1.17
CA ARG A 97 15.72 2.98 -2.63
C ARG A 97 16.81 2.00 -3.01
N GLU A 98 18.02 2.19 -2.47
CA GLU A 98 19.14 1.27 -2.67
C GLU A 98 18.81 -0.13 -2.16
N LEU A 99 18.28 -0.25 -0.95
CA LEU A 99 17.85 -1.54 -0.38
C LEU A 99 16.79 -2.24 -1.25
N SER A 100 15.86 -1.47 -1.84
CA SER A 100 14.87 -2.02 -2.77
C SER A 100 15.53 -2.63 -3.99
N LEU A 101 16.45 -1.90 -4.62
CA LEU A 101 17.15 -2.36 -5.82
C LEU A 101 17.98 -3.61 -5.56
N GLN A 102 18.70 -3.66 -4.43
CA GLN A 102 19.44 -4.85 -4.02
C GLN A 102 18.52 -6.08 -3.90
N ARG A 103 17.33 -5.91 -3.28
CA ARG A 103 16.33 -6.98 -3.15
C ARG A 103 15.73 -7.37 -4.50
N ILE A 104 15.43 -6.42 -5.38
CA ILE A 104 14.92 -6.69 -6.73
C ILE A 104 15.94 -7.48 -7.56
N LEU A 105 17.21 -7.07 -7.56
CA LEU A 105 18.27 -7.75 -8.29
C LEU A 105 18.47 -9.18 -7.78
N LYS A 106 18.46 -9.38 -6.46
CA LYS A 106 18.49 -10.72 -5.86
C LYS A 106 17.28 -11.57 -6.24
N ALA A 107 16.09 -10.99 -6.25
CA ALA A 107 14.86 -11.68 -6.68
C ALA A 107 14.91 -12.07 -8.17
N ARG A 108 15.51 -11.23 -9.02
CA ARG A 108 15.75 -11.56 -10.44
C ARG A 108 16.71 -12.72 -10.61
N GLU A 109 17.80 -12.72 -9.85
CA GLU A 109 18.77 -13.82 -9.86
C GLU A 109 18.11 -15.15 -9.51
N ASN A 110 17.33 -15.19 -8.42
CA ASN A 110 16.62 -16.39 -7.96
C ASN A 110 15.51 -16.85 -8.94
N SER A 111 14.84 -15.90 -9.62
CA SER A 111 13.74 -16.24 -10.54
C SER A 111 14.20 -16.70 -11.93
N ARG A 112 15.48 -16.56 -12.28
CA ARG A 112 16.04 -17.13 -13.54
C ARG A 112 16.04 -18.65 -13.54
N GLU A 113 15.99 -19.27 -12.37
CA GLU A 113 16.07 -20.72 -12.20
C GLU A 113 14.70 -21.42 -12.24
N THR A 114 13.59 -20.68 -12.19
CA THR A 114 12.24 -21.23 -12.03
C THR A 114 11.25 -20.64 -13.05
N VAL A 115 10.45 -21.51 -13.70
CA VAL A 115 9.38 -21.12 -14.66
C VAL A 115 8.00 -21.19 -13.99
N GLU A 116 7.96 -21.23 -12.66
CA GLU A 116 6.70 -21.41 -11.93
C GLU A 116 5.82 -20.15 -11.98
N VAL A 117 4.51 -20.37 -12.00
CA VAL A 117 3.51 -19.30 -11.92
C VAL A 117 3.57 -18.69 -10.52
N ARG A 118 3.62 -17.36 -10.44
CA ARG A 118 3.66 -16.64 -9.15
C ARG A 118 2.41 -16.92 -8.33
N HIS A 119 2.60 -17.37 -7.08
CA HIS A 119 1.51 -17.53 -6.14
C HIS A 119 1.26 -16.23 -5.38
N PHE A 120 0.10 -15.61 -5.62
CA PHE A 120 -0.29 -14.37 -4.95
C PHE A 120 -0.96 -14.66 -3.60
N VAL A 121 -0.16 -15.08 -2.62
CA VAL A 121 -0.58 -15.35 -1.23
C VAL A 121 -0.31 -14.16 -0.34
N VAL A 122 -1.35 -13.61 0.30
CA VAL A 122 -1.21 -12.47 1.22
C VAL A 122 -0.21 -12.82 2.32
N PRO A 123 0.86 -12.02 2.49
CA PRO A 123 1.90 -12.31 3.47
C PRO A 123 1.40 -12.09 4.90
N LYS A 124 2.09 -12.72 5.86
CA LYS A 124 1.86 -12.47 7.27
C LYS A 124 2.32 -11.04 7.62
N ILE A 125 1.40 -10.25 8.16
CA ILE A 125 1.61 -8.82 8.42
C ILE A 125 2.13 -8.61 9.85
N ASN A 126 3.18 -7.81 9.98
CA ASN A 126 3.67 -7.28 11.24
C ASN A 126 2.96 -5.96 11.59
N PHE A 127 1.93 -6.01 12.43
CA PHE A 127 1.16 -4.83 12.84
C PHE A 127 1.92 -3.87 13.78
N ASN A 128 3.02 -4.31 14.38
CA ASN A 128 3.80 -3.54 15.35
C ASN A 128 4.99 -2.80 14.73
N THR A 129 5.18 -2.87 13.41
CA THR A 129 6.32 -2.24 12.74
C THR A 129 6.29 -0.71 12.79
N THR A 130 7.46 -0.07 12.79
CA THR A 130 7.58 1.39 12.67
C THR A 130 7.74 1.87 11.24
N ASP A 131 7.96 0.98 10.27
CA ASP A 131 8.16 1.34 8.86
C ASP A 131 7.40 0.41 7.90
N TYR A 132 7.01 0.92 6.74
CA TYR A 132 6.16 0.16 5.82
C TYR A 132 6.90 -1.02 5.18
N PHE A 133 8.22 -0.90 4.96
CA PHE A 133 9.01 -1.98 4.37
C PHE A 133 9.29 -3.13 5.34
N GLU A 134 8.88 -2.99 6.60
CA GLU A 134 8.95 -4.02 7.64
C GLU A 134 7.55 -4.64 7.94
N LEU A 135 6.54 -4.30 7.13
CA LEU A 135 5.20 -4.89 7.24
C LEU A 135 5.19 -6.41 7.04
N ILE A 136 6.20 -6.97 6.38
CA ILE A 136 6.32 -8.40 6.12
C ILE A 136 7.58 -8.98 6.76
N TYR A 137 7.49 -10.26 7.10
CA TYR A 137 8.64 -11.08 7.43
C TYR A 137 9.29 -11.56 6.12
N TRP A 138 10.29 -10.81 5.63
CA TRP A 138 10.95 -11.07 4.34
C TRP A 138 11.51 -12.48 4.20
N ASN A 139 11.92 -13.10 5.30
CA ASN A 139 12.41 -14.48 5.36
C ASN A 139 11.30 -15.54 5.27
N GLU A 140 10.05 -15.17 5.49
CA GLU A 140 8.87 -16.04 5.38
C GLU A 140 8.11 -15.85 4.06
N CYS A 141 8.57 -14.95 3.20
CA CYS A 141 7.92 -14.61 1.94
C CYS A 141 8.78 -15.02 0.74
N ASP A 142 8.16 -15.55 -0.31
CA ASP A 142 8.81 -15.65 -1.61
C ASP A 142 8.83 -14.27 -2.27
N VAL A 143 10.03 -13.81 -2.62
CA VAL A 143 10.26 -12.45 -3.13
C VAL A 143 10.47 -12.53 -4.63
N THR A 144 9.45 -12.13 -5.38
CA THR A 144 9.51 -12.04 -6.84
C THR A 144 9.83 -10.62 -7.30
N PRO A 145 10.54 -10.46 -8.44
CA PRO A 145 10.81 -9.13 -8.97
C PRO A 145 9.52 -8.50 -9.51
N PRO A 146 9.26 -7.20 -9.26
CA PRO A 146 8.03 -6.55 -9.72
C PRO A 146 7.84 -6.67 -11.24
N PRO A 147 6.66 -7.13 -11.72
CA PRO A 147 6.42 -7.34 -13.16
C PRO A 147 6.61 -6.09 -14.01
N VAL A 148 6.29 -4.91 -13.46
CA VAL A 148 6.43 -3.63 -14.14
C VAL A 148 7.89 -3.31 -14.49
N LEU A 149 8.85 -3.89 -13.76
CA LEU A 149 10.26 -3.68 -14.03
C LEU A 149 10.81 -4.68 -15.06
N ARG A 150 10.03 -5.65 -15.54
CA ARG A 150 10.52 -6.75 -16.41
C ARG A 150 11.34 -6.26 -17.60
N ASP A 151 10.95 -5.14 -18.20
CA ASP A 151 11.57 -4.63 -19.42
C ASP A 151 12.82 -3.76 -19.13
N PHE A 152 13.11 -3.48 -17.86
CA PHE A 152 14.30 -2.76 -17.42
C PHE A 152 15.46 -3.73 -17.20
N THR A 153 16.63 -3.43 -17.77
CA THR A 153 17.85 -4.23 -17.55
C THR A 153 18.38 -4.04 -16.13
N ASP A 154 19.17 -5.01 -15.65
CA ASP A 154 19.80 -4.92 -14.32
C ASP A 154 20.71 -3.68 -14.19
N ASP A 155 21.40 -3.30 -15.28
CA ASP A 155 22.25 -2.11 -15.28
C ASP A 155 21.43 -0.82 -15.30
N THR A 156 20.31 -0.80 -16.03
CA THR A 156 19.34 0.31 -15.96
C THR A 156 18.83 0.50 -14.54
N LEU A 157 18.48 -0.59 -13.84
CA LEU A 157 18.01 -0.52 -12.46
C LEU A 157 19.08 0.01 -11.51
N LYS A 158 20.34 -0.40 -11.65
CA LYS A 158 21.44 0.09 -10.81
C LYS A 158 21.68 1.59 -10.98
N ASN A 159 21.49 2.12 -12.19
CA ASN A 159 21.68 3.54 -12.47
C ASN A 159 20.61 4.44 -11.83
N LEU A 160 19.43 3.91 -11.48
CA LEU A 160 18.33 4.67 -10.86
C LEU A 160 18.66 5.22 -9.46
N ILE A 161 19.68 4.72 -8.77
CA ILE A 161 20.05 5.19 -7.42
C ILE A 161 20.48 6.66 -7.44
N ASN A 162 21.18 7.05 -8.50
CA ASN A 162 21.76 8.38 -8.66
C ASN A 162 20.76 9.40 -9.21
N GLU A 163 19.58 8.95 -9.66
CA GLU A 163 18.54 9.82 -10.19
C GLU A 163 17.62 10.30 -9.05
N THR A 164 17.44 11.61 -8.96
CA THR A 164 16.59 12.25 -7.93
C THR A 164 15.10 11.94 -8.14
N GLU A 165 14.72 11.65 -9.38
CA GLU A 165 13.36 11.28 -9.78
C GLU A 165 13.45 10.01 -10.61
N ILE A 166 12.69 8.99 -10.22
CA ILE A 166 12.52 7.81 -11.05
C ILE A 166 11.54 8.17 -12.17
N PRO A 167 11.79 7.76 -13.43
CA PRO A 167 10.83 7.97 -14.51
C PRO A 167 9.44 7.47 -14.09
N ASP A 168 8.40 8.23 -14.44
CA ASP A 168 7.02 7.77 -14.32
C ASP A 168 6.92 6.45 -15.09
N PHE A 169 6.95 5.33 -14.37
CA PHE A 169 6.75 4.02 -14.95
C PHE A 169 5.33 4.09 -15.51
N ASP A 170 5.17 4.26 -16.82
CA ASP A 170 3.87 4.58 -17.43
C ASP A 170 2.80 3.54 -17.05
N PHE A 171 2.09 3.81 -15.97
CA PHE A 171 0.97 3.01 -15.49
C PHE A 171 -0.32 3.36 -16.25
N ARG A 172 -0.29 4.35 -17.18
CA ARG A 172 -1.49 4.92 -17.81
C ARG A 172 -2.03 4.10 -18.97
N SER A 173 -1.28 3.12 -19.49
CA SER A 173 -1.76 2.28 -20.59
C SER A 173 -2.89 1.29 -20.20
N SER A 174 -3.26 1.18 -18.91
CA SER A 174 -4.39 0.33 -18.46
C SER A 174 -5.60 1.08 -17.88
N LEU A 175 -5.52 2.41 -17.73
CA LEU A 175 -6.59 3.21 -17.11
C LEU A 175 -7.63 3.78 -18.11
N ALA A 176 -7.48 3.52 -19.41
CA ALA A 176 -8.51 3.86 -20.39
C ALA A 176 -9.85 3.13 -20.14
N ILE A 177 -9.86 2.07 -19.33
CA ILE A 177 -11.05 1.27 -19.02
C ILE A 177 -11.79 1.78 -17.76
N LEU A 178 -11.16 2.62 -16.93
CA LEU A 178 -11.69 2.98 -15.60
C LEU A 178 -12.21 4.41 -15.46
N ASN A 179 -12.20 5.22 -16.52
CA ASN A 179 -12.69 6.62 -16.48
C ASN A 179 -13.79 6.92 -17.50
N PRO A 180 -15.00 6.31 -17.40
CA PRO A 180 -16.13 6.68 -18.26
C PRO A 180 -16.66 8.11 -18.01
N TRP A 181 -16.19 8.78 -16.95
CA TRP A 181 -16.69 10.10 -16.54
C TRP A 181 -15.84 11.27 -17.05
N ARG A 182 -14.71 11.03 -17.72
CA ARG A 182 -13.87 12.10 -18.28
C ARG A 182 -14.42 12.64 -19.61
N ASP A 183 -15.21 11.83 -20.32
CA ASP A 183 -15.75 12.17 -21.64
C ASP A 183 -17.18 12.71 -21.60
N ALA A 184 -17.81 12.79 -20.41
CA ALA A 184 -19.16 13.32 -20.23
C ALA A 184 -19.22 14.86 -20.07
N LYS A 185 -18.13 15.57 -20.41
CA LYS A 185 -18.06 17.04 -20.41
C LYS A 185 -17.48 17.57 -21.73
N ASN A 186 -18.10 17.18 -22.83
CA ASN A 186 -18.11 17.94 -24.07
C ASN A 186 -19.55 18.01 -24.58
#